data_AF-A0A023G2L8-F1
#
_entry.id   AF-A0A023G2L8-F1
#
_cell.length_a   1.000
_cell.length_b   1.000
_cell.length_c   1.000
_cell.angle_alpha   90.00
_cell.angle_beta   90.00
_cell.angle_gamma   90.00
#
_symmetry.space_group_name_H-M   'P 1'
#
loop_
_entity.id
_entity.type
_entity.pdbx_description
1 polymer ?
#
loop_
_entity_poly.entity_id
_entity_poly.type
_entity_poly.pdbx_seq_one_letter_code
_entity_poly.pdbx_strand_id
1 'polypeptide(L)'
;MLPLSAVVIFSILMVEVYSAQTPPTSGAEKATIYNISEFLNTPEPIWTYNTTENANITCKVDKLYNLTSSTIYFNRSYYYNGSKTEYTVQGTFSQNSSDTMLIGMPGGPAEGSEVLLYEDEQNKCGVISVTITFGGPPNLNWFDLRVWNSSVESGPSEKCREYYNNYTSASSSKQIYTPDCQNIFTVNTTSTTPLYKTRSRKSLWQTLVSAVATTIHKGLSWLKG
;
A
#
# COMPACT_ATOMS: atom_id res chain seq x y z
N MET A 1 30.56 63.94 42.00
CA MET A 1 30.35 64.58 40.67
C MET A 1 31.39 64.00 39.73
N LEU A 2 31.00 63.01 38.93
CA LEU A 2 31.81 62.47 37.83
C LEU A 2 31.49 63.29 36.57
N PRO A 3 32.47 63.62 35.71
CA PRO A 3 32.26 64.50 34.58
C PRO A 3 31.34 63.86 33.52
N LEU A 4 30.38 64.66 33.03
CA LEU A 4 29.35 64.31 32.03
C LEU A 4 29.91 63.78 30.68
N SER A 5 31.21 63.82 30.46
CA SER A 5 31.88 63.35 29.24
C SER A 5 32.12 61.84 29.18
N ALA A 6 32.08 61.12 30.32
CA ALA A 6 32.35 59.69 30.35
C ALA A 6 31.11 58.80 30.12
N VAL A 7 29.89 59.34 30.29
CA VAL A 7 28.64 58.59 30.10
C VAL A 7 28.26 58.47 28.62
N VAL A 8 28.65 59.44 27.79
CA VAL A 8 28.22 59.49 26.38
C VAL A 8 28.96 58.47 25.51
N ILE A 9 30.20 58.09 25.86
CA ILE A 9 31.01 57.18 25.04
C ILE A 9 30.59 55.72 25.23
N PHE A 10 30.08 55.34 26.41
CA PHE A 10 29.60 53.97 26.66
C PHE A 10 28.24 53.66 26.00
N SER A 11 27.46 54.70 25.66
CA SER A 11 26.18 54.57 24.95
C SER A 11 26.34 54.44 23.43
N ILE A 12 27.48 54.85 22.88
CA ILE A 12 27.72 54.82 21.42
C ILE A 12 28.35 53.49 20.96
N LEU A 13 28.93 52.70 21.86
CA LEU A 13 29.51 51.38 21.51
C LEU A 13 28.56 50.17 21.74
N MET A 14 27.32 50.38 22.22
CA MET A 14 26.30 49.32 22.34
C MET A 14 25.32 49.28 21.15
N VAL A 15 25.56 50.07 20.10
CA VAL A 15 24.68 50.14 18.91
C VAL A 15 25.32 49.53 17.64
N GLU A 16 26.58 49.08 17.68
CA GLU A 16 27.26 48.53 16.48
C GLU A 16 27.51 47.01 16.50
N VAL A 17 26.96 46.28 17.48
CA VAL A 17 26.93 44.79 17.45
C VAL A 17 25.54 44.26 17.80
N TYR A 18 24.50 44.86 17.23
CA TYR A 18 23.35 44.08 16.77
C TYR A 18 23.48 43.97 15.26
N SER A 19 24.54 43.25 14.84
CA SER A 19 24.59 42.68 13.51
C SER A 19 23.24 42.02 13.26
N ALA A 20 22.61 42.40 12.15
CA ALA A 20 21.36 41.87 11.67
C ALA A 20 21.32 40.35 11.77
N GLN A 21 20.82 39.82 12.89
CA GLN A 21 20.18 38.52 12.91
C GLN A 21 18.84 38.78 12.26
N THR A 22 18.82 38.82 10.92
CA THR A 22 17.61 38.47 10.21
C THR A 22 17.13 37.18 10.86
N PRO A 23 15.86 37.10 11.34
CA PRO A 23 15.27 35.83 11.72
C PRO A 23 15.65 34.83 10.62
N PRO A 24 16.05 33.58 10.95
CA PRO A 24 16.31 32.60 9.92
C PRO A 24 15.12 32.69 8.98
N THR A 25 15.42 32.99 7.73
CA THR A 25 14.44 33.06 6.67
C THR A 25 14.06 31.60 6.41
N SER A 26 13.38 30.97 7.39
CA SER A 26 12.36 30.01 7.06
C SER A 26 11.37 30.85 6.27
N GLY A 27 11.60 30.91 4.96
CA GLY A 27 10.53 31.27 4.06
C GLY A 27 9.35 30.48 4.55
N ALA A 28 8.28 31.17 4.94
CA ALA A 28 7.02 30.52 5.19
C ALA A 28 6.73 29.78 3.88
N GLU A 29 7.08 28.50 3.84
CA GLU A 29 6.76 27.63 2.74
C GLU A 29 5.26 27.72 2.67
N LYS A 30 4.77 28.38 1.62
CA LYS A 30 3.35 28.52 1.37
C LYS A 30 2.78 27.12 1.53
N ALA A 31 1.82 26.93 2.42
CA ALA A 31 1.22 25.62 2.65
C ALA A 31 0.73 25.10 1.30
N THR A 32 1.49 24.14 0.74
CA THR A 32 1.16 23.52 -0.53
C THR A 32 0.01 22.58 -0.25
N ILE A 33 -1.14 22.87 -0.85
CA ILE A 33 -2.29 21.98 -0.78
C ILE A 33 -2.15 20.99 -1.93
N TYR A 34 -1.92 19.73 -1.59
CA TYR A 34 -1.78 18.65 -2.58
C TYR A 34 -3.15 18.24 -3.13
N ASN A 35 -3.13 17.50 -4.24
CA ASN A 35 -4.34 16.94 -4.84
C ASN A 35 -4.29 15.42 -4.83
N ILE A 36 -5.00 14.80 -3.89
CA ILE A 36 -5.01 13.34 -3.74
C ILE A 36 -5.58 12.64 -4.98
N SER A 37 -6.49 13.29 -5.71
CA SER A 37 -7.03 12.73 -6.95
C SER A 37 -5.97 12.65 -8.06
N GLU A 38 -5.05 13.61 -8.12
CA GLU A 38 -3.95 13.62 -9.10
C GLU A 38 -2.91 12.55 -8.76
N PHE A 39 -2.51 12.45 -7.49
CA PHE A 39 -1.58 11.41 -7.02
C PHE A 39 -2.08 9.98 -7.27
N LEU A 40 -3.39 9.75 -7.09
CA LEU A 40 -4.00 8.42 -7.29
C LEU A 40 -4.35 8.11 -8.75
N ASN A 41 -4.29 9.11 -9.66
CA ASN A 41 -4.63 8.94 -11.06
C ASN A 41 -3.47 8.34 -11.87
N THR A 42 -3.19 7.08 -11.62
CA THR A 42 -2.15 6.32 -12.33
C THR A 42 -2.63 4.91 -12.67
N PRO A 43 -2.24 4.34 -13.83
CA PRO A 43 -2.50 2.93 -14.12
C PRO A 43 -1.57 1.99 -13.33
N GLU A 44 -0.52 2.53 -12.71
CA GLU A 44 0.44 1.77 -11.92
C GLU A 44 -0.14 1.36 -10.56
N PRO A 45 0.21 0.17 -10.04
CA PRO A 45 -0.02 -0.12 -8.64
C PRO A 45 0.72 0.88 -7.74
N ILE A 46 0.08 1.30 -6.65
CA ILE A 46 0.68 2.16 -5.64
C ILE A 46 0.93 1.30 -4.39
N TRP A 47 2.21 1.14 -4.04
CA TRP A 47 2.64 0.33 -2.91
C TRP A 47 2.77 1.17 -1.65
N THR A 48 2.27 0.68 -0.53
CA THR A 48 2.70 1.20 0.77
C THR A 48 4.10 0.64 1.06
N TYR A 49 5.10 1.51 1.00
CA TYR A 49 6.50 1.17 1.23
C TYR A 49 6.77 1.02 2.74
N ASN A 50 6.43 2.06 3.51
CA ASN A 50 6.48 2.06 4.98
C ASN A 50 5.11 2.42 5.56
N THR A 51 4.84 1.95 6.78
CA THR A 51 3.62 2.31 7.52
C THR A 51 3.86 2.37 9.02
N THR A 52 3.12 3.24 9.73
CA THR A 52 2.99 3.20 11.19
C THR A 52 1.77 2.39 11.66
N GLU A 53 1.03 1.77 10.73
CA GLU A 53 -0.13 0.95 11.05
C GLU A 53 0.26 -0.18 12.01
N ASN A 54 -0.39 -0.24 13.17
CA ASN A 54 -0.14 -1.28 14.18
C ASN A 54 -0.88 -2.59 13.86
N ALA A 55 -0.63 -3.14 12.68
CA ALA A 55 -1.18 -4.41 12.21
C ALA A 55 -0.09 -5.27 11.56
N ASN A 56 -0.17 -6.59 11.65
CA ASN A 56 0.80 -7.49 11.01
C ASN A 56 0.49 -7.64 9.51
N ILE A 57 0.77 -6.58 8.75
CA ILE A 57 0.52 -6.48 7.31
C ILE A 57 1.82 -6.40 6.51
N THR A 58 1.83 -7.03 5.34
CA THR A 58 2.90 -6.89 4.33
C THR A 58 2.32 -6.70 2.93
N CYS A 59 3.12 -6.15 2.02
CA CYS A 59 2.78 -6.04 0.60
C CYS A 59 1.44 -5.34 0.32
N LYS A 60 1.13 -4.27 1.06
CA LYS A 60 -0.07 -3.47 0.85
C LYS A 60 0.05 -2.66 -0.43
N VAL A 61 -0.93 -2.83 -1.31
CA VAL A 61 -0.97 -2.22 -2.64
C VAL A 61 -2.38 -1.83 -3.01
N ASP A 62 -2.50 -0.67 -3.63
CA ASP A 62 -3.73 -0.16 -4.22
C ASP A 62 -3.59 -0.14 -5.73
N LYS A 63 -4.55 -0.74 -6.43
CA LYS A 63 -4.64 -0.72 -7.90
C LYS A 63 -5.90 -0.01 -8.33
N LEU A 64 -5.74 1.09 -9.07
CA LEU A 64 -6.87 1.82 -9.63
C LEU A 64 -7.76 0.91 -10.47
N TYR A 65 -9.07 0.98 -10.21
CA TYR A 65 -10.12 0.28 -10.96
C TYR A 65 -10.96 1.26 -11.79
N ASN A 66 -11.39 2.37 -11.19
CA ASN A 66 -12.18 3.40 -11.86
C ASN A 66 -11.98 4.77 -11.18
N LEU A 67 -12.03 5.86 -11.94
CA LEU A 67 -11.88 7.23 -11.46
C LEU A 67 -12.86 8.15 -12.16
N THR A 68 -13.54 8.99 -11.38
CA THR A 68 -14.34 10.14 -11.84
C THR A 68 -13.86 11.41 -11.13
N SER A 69 -14.49 12.55 -11.43
CA SER A 69 -14.17 13.82 -10.77
C SER A 69 -14.45 13.85 -9.26
N SER A 70 -15.33 12.98 -8.76
CA SER A 70 -15.74 12.97 -7.34
C SER A 70 -15.41 11.67 -6.61
N THR A 71 -15.06 10.61 -7.33
CA THR A 71 -15.00 9.25 -6.76
C THR A 71 -13.90 8.44 -7.41
N ILE A 72 -13.20 7.66 -6.60
CA ILE A 72 -12.23 6.67 -7.03
C ILE A 72 -12.64 5.30 -6.51
N TYR A 73 -12.36 4.27 -7.30
CA TYR A 73 -12.41 2.88 -6.88
C TYR A 73 -11.06 2.26 -7.11
N PHE A 74 -10.51 1.60 -6.12
CA PHE A 74 -9.29 0.83 -6.25
C PHE A 74 -9.44 -0.51 -5.52
N ASN A 75 -8.75 -1.52 -6.03
CA ASN A 75 -8.60 -2.80 -5.35
C ASN A 75 -7.40 -2.71 -4.42
N ARG A 76 -7.66 -2.87 -3.13
CA ARG A 76 -6.64 -2.92 -2.08
C ARG A 76 -6.32 -4.38 -1.77
N SER A 77 -5.06 -4.74 -1.88
CA SER A 77 -4.57 -6.08 -1.55
C SER A 77 -3.41 -5.99 -0.56
N TYR A 78 -3.31 -6.93 0.37
CA TYR A 78 -2.19 -7.08 1.30
C TYR A 78 -2.16 -8.50 1.88
N TYR A 79 -1.06 -8.89 2.51
CA TYR A 79 -1.05 -10.06 3.38
C TYR A 79 -1.26 -9.63 4.82
N TYR A 80 -2.22 -10.26 5.51
CA TYR A 80 -2.42 -10.12 6.96
C TYR A 80 -2.10 -11.45 7.62
N ASN A 81 -1.13 -11.46 8.54
CA ASN A 81 -0.60 -12.69 9.13
C ASN A 81 -0.25 -13.75 8.04
N GLY A 82 0.32 -13.30 6.91
CA GLY A 82 0.69 -14.16 5.78
C GLY A 82 -0.46 -14.62 4.88
N SER A 83 -1.72 -14.31 5.20
CA SER A 83 -2.88 -14.63 4.37
C SER A 83 -3.26 -13.46 3.48
N LYS A 84 -3.48 -13.70 2.18
CA LYS A 84 -3.85 -12.63 1.24
C LYS A 84 -5.28 -12.16 1.52
N THR A 85 -5.44 -10.84 1.67
CA THR A 85 -6.71 -10.13 1.73
C THR A 85 -6.81 -9.23 0.50
N GLU A 86 -7.99 -9.16 -0.10
CA GLU A 86 -8.26 -8.30 -1.25
C GLU A 86 -9.72 -7.83 -1.22
N TYR A 87 -9.94 -6.53 -1.42
CA TYR A 87 -11.27 -5.92 -1.48
C TYR A 87 -11.23 -4.60 -2.25
N THR A 88 -12.40 -4.19 -2.74
CA THR A 88 -12.55 -2.89 -3.39
C THR A 88 -12.82 -1.82 -2.34
N VAL A 89 -12.13 -0.69 -2.46
CA VAL A 89 -12.35 0.53 -1.69
C VAL A 89 -13.00 1.56 -2.60
N GLN A 90 -14.03 2.23 -2.10
CA GLN A 90 -14.56 3.46 -2.68
C GLN A 90 -13.97 4.66 -1.93
N GLY A 91 -13.26 5.52 -2.65
CA GLY A 91 -12.85 6.84 -2.20
C GLY A 91 -13.80 7.91 -2.74
N THR A 92 -14.24 8.85 -1.89
CA THR A 92 -15.02 10.03 -2.31
C THR A 92 -14.20 11.28 -2.01
N PHE A 93 -13.85 12.05 -3.03
CA PHE A 93 -13.02 13.25 -2.87
C PHE A 93 -13.79 14.34 -2.14
N SER A 94 -13.11 15.02 -1.21
CA SER A 94 -13.69 16.13 -0.48
C SER A 94 -13.86 17.34 -1.41
N GLN A 95 -15.03 17.97 -1.35
CA GLN A 95 -15.27 19.23 -2.06
C GLN A 95 -14.57 20.43 -1.39
N ASN A 96 -14.18 20.28 -0.13
CA ASN A 96 -13.61 21.35 0.68
C ASN A 96 -12.08 21.28 0.77
N SER A 97 -11.47 20.15 0.41
CA SER A 97 -10.03 19.93 0.53
C SER A 97 -9.55 18.95 -0.54
N SER A 98 -8.69 19.42 -1.46
CA SER A 98 -8.20 18.60 -2.58
C SER A 98 -7.27 17.47 -2.17
N ASP A 99 -6.70 17.56 -0.97
CA ASP A 99 -5.80 16.55 -0.40
C ASP A 99 -6.53 15.39 0.29
N THR A 100 -7.87 15.46 0.41
CA THR A 100 -8.64 14.58 1.28
C THR A 100 -9.65 13.76 0.50
N MET A 101 -9.72 12.47 0.81
CA MET A 101 -10.85 11.62 0.42
C MET A 101 -11.41 10.86 1.62
N LEU A 102 -12.72 10.60 1.59
CA LEU A 102 -13.38 9.65 2.49
C LEU A 102 -13.29 8.26 1.89
N ILE A 103 -13.01 7.24 2.69
CA ILE A 103 -12.87 5.85 2.25
C ILE A 103 -13.92 4.96 2.91
N GLY A 104 -14.37 3.93 2.19
CA GLY A 104 -15.25 2.87 2.72
C GLY A 104 -15.53 1.79 1.66
N MET A 105 -16.36 0.81 2.01
CA MET A 105 -16.85 -0.16 1.03
C MET A 105 -17.74 0.51 -0.04
N PRO A 106 -17.72 0.01 -1.29
CA PRO A 106 -18.61 0.49 -2.35
C PRO A 106 -20.09 0.49 -1.94
N GLY A 107 -20.73 1.66 -2.04
CA GLY A 107 -22.14 1.85 -1.67
C GLY A 107 -22.44 1.84 -0.16
N GLY A 108 -21.41 1.67 0.68
CA GLY A 108 -21.51 1.75 2.13
C GLY A 108 -21.31 3.16 2.69
N PRO A 109 -21.44 3.34 4.02
CA PRO A 109 -21.04 4.58 4.68
C PRO A 109 -19.51 4.77 4.60
N ALA A 110 -19.04 6.01 4.75
CA ALA A 110 -17.62 6.28 4.94
C ALA A 110 -17.13 5.64 6.25
N GLU A 111 -16.06 4.86 6.17
CA GLU A 111 -15.40 4.17 7.28
C GLU A 111 -14.25 5.00 7.86
N GLY A 112 -13.70 5.91 7.06
CA GLY A 112 -12.57 6.74 7.43
C GLY A 112 -12.21 7.76 6.37
N SER A 113 -11.01 8.33 6.48
CA SER A 113 -10.44 9.27 5.52
C SER A 113 -8.97 8.99 5.25
N GLU A 114 -8.53 9.38 4.06
CA GLU A 114 -7.12 9.47 3.68
C GLU A 114 -6.81 10.92 3.28
N VAL A 115 -5.70 11.45 3.80
CA VAL A 115 -5.21 12.82 3.54
C VAL A 115 -3.78 12.76 3.00
N LEU A 116 -3.54 13.38 1.85
CA LEU A 116 -2.23 13.51 1.23
C LEU A 116 -1.45 14.68 1.87
N LEU A 117 -0.47 14.33 2.70
CA LEU A 117 0.34 15.28 3.45
C LEU A 117 1.57 15.79 2.69
N TYR A 118 2.06 15.00 1.74
CA TYR A 118 3.19 15.33 0.90
C TYR A 118 3.13 14.49 -0.38
N GLU A 119 3.58 15.08 -1.48
CA GLU A 119 3.78 14.43 -2.77
C GLU A 119 5.08 14.96 -3.36
N ASP A 120 5.89 14.08 -3.95
CA ASP A 120 7.13 14.50 -4.59
C ASP A 120 6.89 15.13 -5.96
N GLU A 121 7.91 15.81 -6.51
CA GLU A 121 7.80 16.58 -7.75
C GLU A 121 7.45 15.74 -8.99
N GLN A 122 7.52 14.41 -8.89
CA GLN A 122 7.16 13.48 -9.97
C GLN A 122 5.88 12.69 -9.67
N ASN A 123 5.19 13.00 -8.56
CA ASN A 123 3.98 12.35 -8.07
C ASN A 123 4.16 10.84 -7.80
N LYS A 124 5.40 10.37 -7.71
CA LYS A 124 5.78 8.96 -7.60
C LYS A 124 5.87 8.49 -6.16
N CYS A 125 5.97 9.43 -5.22
CA CYS A 125 5.97 9.16 -3.79
C CYS A 125 5.03 10.12 -3.06
N GLY A 126 4.25 9.61 -2.11
CA GLY A 126 3.36 10.41 -1.29
C GLY A 126 3.30 9.95 0.16
N VAL A 127 3.04 10.87 1.07
CA VAL A 127 2.80 10.60 2.49
C VAL A 127 1.31 10.76 2.76
N ILE A 128 0.67 9.67 3.20
CA ILE A 128 -0.77 9.64 3.46
C ILE A 128 -1.01 9.49 4.97
N SER A 129 -1.85 10.34 5.54
CA SER A 129 -2.47 10.10 6.85
C SER A 129 -3.78 9.35 6.64
N VAL A 130 -3.97 8.26 7.37
CA VAL A 130 -5.20 7.47 7.35
C VAL A 130 -5.86 7.57 8.72
N THR A 131 -7.18 7.81 8.74
CA THR A 131 -7.99 7.83 9.96
C THR A 131 -9.21 6.96 9.76
N ILE A 132 -9.48 6.05 10.70
CA ILE A 132 -10.70 5.23 10.72
C ILE A 132 -11.64 5.77 11.79
N THR A 133 -12.85 6.14 11.39
CA THR A 133 -13.85 6.78 12.25
C THR A 133 -15.05 5.88 12.54
N PHE A 134 -15.30 4.88 11.71
CA PHE A 134 -16.40 3.92 11.86
C PHE A 134 -15.89 2.48 11.75
N GLY A 135 -16.35 1.59 12.62
CA GLY A 135 -15.95 0.18 12.66
C GLY A 135 -14.58 -0.11 13.30
N GLY A 136 -13.79 0.92 13.61
CA GLY A 136 -12.49 0.80 14.31
C GLY A 136 -12.52 1.29 15.77
N PRO A 137 -11.43 1.07 16.53
CA PRO A 137 -11.21 1.73 17.82
C PRO A 137 -11.24 3.27 17.68
N PRO A 138 -11.62 4.01 18.73
CA PRO A 138 -11.55 5.46 18.72
C PRO A 138 -10.11 5.93 18.49
N ASN A 139 -9.94 7.00 17.70
CA ASN A 139 -8.65 7.59 17.35
C ASN A 139 -7.67 6.62 16.64
N LEU A 140 -8.19 5.66 15.87
CA LEU A 140 -7.33 4.81 15.04
C LEU A 140 -6.85 5.61 13.82
N ASN A 141 -5.58 6.03 13.86
CA ASN A 141 -4.91 6.71 12.76
C ASN A 141 -3.48 6.21 12.58
N TRP A 142 -2.95 6.32 11.37
CA TRP A 142 -1.57 5.98 11.04
C TRP A 142 -1.10 6.73 9.78
N PHE A 143 0.17 6.57 9.43
CA PHE A 143 0.79 7.17 8.27
C PHE A 143 1.36 6.10 7.33
N ASP A 144 1.05 6.22 6.04
CA ASP A 144 1.58 5.39 4.96
C ASP A 144 2.53 6.23 4.09
N LEU A 145 3.73 5.69 3.82
CA LEU A 145 4.62 6.16 2.75
C LEU A 145 4.29 5.35 1.50
N ARG A 146 3.68 5.97 0.50
CA ARG A 146 3.22 5.29 -0.72
C ARG A 146 4.12 5.62 -1.90
N VAL A 147 4.40 4.62 -2.73
CA VAL A 147 5.31 4.72 -3.89
C VAL A 147 4.69 4.03 -5.09
N TRP A 148 4.72 4.68 -6.25
CA TRP A 148 4.27 4.12 -7.52
C TRP A 148 5.17 2.95 -7.94
N ASN A 149 4.58 1.93 -8.59
CA ASN A 149 5.29 0.72 -8.97
C ASN A 149 6.55 0.97 -9.84
N SER A 150 6.57 1.98 -10.70
CA SER A 150 7.75 2.35 -11.49
C SER A 150 8.95 2.83 -10.66
N SER A 151 8.75 3.15 -9.38
CA SER A 151 9.76 3.77 -8.51
C SER A 151 10.06 2.95 -7.25
N VAL A 152 9.42 1.80 -7.05
CA VAL A 152 9.64 0.97 -5.86
C VAL A 152 11.03 0.35 -5.79
N GLU A 153 11.67 0.07 -6.93
CA GLU A 153 13.04 -0.48 -6.97
C GLU A 153 14.08 0.54 -6.50
N SER A 154 13.95 1.80 -6.94
CA SER A 154 14.76 2.92 -6.42
C SER A 154 14.33 3.34 -5.02
N GLY A 155 13.12 2.96 -4.61
CA GLY A 155 12.47 3.37 -3.38
C GLY A 155 11.91 4.80 -3.43
N PRO A 156 11.34 5.28 -2.31
CA PRO A 156 10.84 6.65 -2.15
C PRO A 156 11.91 7.70 -2.51
N SER A 157 11.52 8.90 -2.93
CA SER A 157 12.46 10.02 -3.04
C SER A 157 12.96 10.46 -1.65
N GLU A 158 14.13 11.12 -1.61
CA GLU A 158 14.73 11.58 -0.35
C GLU A 158 13.82 12.53 0.43
N LYS A 159 13.29 13.56 -0.24
CA LYS A 159 12.32 14.49 0.36
C LYS A 159 11.08 13.76 0.89
N CYS A 160 10.54 12.79 0.15
CA CYS A 160 9.37 12.03 0.60
C CYS A 160 9.66 11.23 1.89
N ARG A 161 10.86 10.65 2.02
CA ARG A 161 11.32 10.02 3.27
C ARG A 161 11.44 11.03 4.40
N GLU A 162 12.01 12.21 4.15
CA GLU A 162 12.16 13.27 5.15
C GLU A 162 10.80 13.72 5.70
N TYR A 163 9.83 14.02 4.83
CA TYR A 163 8.46 14.39 5.24
C TYR A 163 7.80 13.25 6.02
N TYR A 164 7.91 12.00 5.56
CA TYR A 164 7.37 10.86 6.28
C TYR A 164 7.98 10.72 7.67
N ASN A 165 9.30 10.81 7.80
CA ASN A 165 10.00 10.71 9.09
C ASN A 165 9.61 11.86 10.03
N ASN A 166 9.38 13.06 9.51
CA ASN A 166 8.92 14.20 10.30
C ASN A 166 7.53 13.93 10.92
N TYR A 167 6.57 13.43 10.13
CA TYR A 167 5.23 13.08 10.61
C TYR A 167 5.23 11.87 11.56
N THR A 168 6.20 10.97 11.43
CA THR A 168 6.24 9.70 12.15
C THR A 168 7.27 9.65 13.27
N SER A 169 7.91 10.77 13.60
CA SER A 169 8.98 10.85 14.60
C SER A 169 8.61 10.32 16.00
N ALA A 170 7.33 10.35 16.36
CA ALA A 170 6.79 9.82 17.62
C ALA A 170 6.16 8.41 17.50
N SER A 171 6.26 7.75 16.35
CA SER A 171 5.60 6.48 16.04
C SER A 171 6.58 5.41 15.58
N SER A 172 6.29 4.14 15.91
CA SER A 172 7.02 3.02 15.30
C SER A 172 6.57 2.85 13.85
N SER A 173 7.51 2.99 12.90
CA SER A 173 7.29 2.69 11.48
C SER A 173 7.96 1.37 11.10
N LYS A 174 7.42 0.69 10.10
CA LYS A 174 8.00 -0.52 9.51
C LYS A 174 7.92 -0.47 7.99
N GLN A 175 8.94 -1.01 7.33
CA GLN A 175 8.91 -1.27 5.90
C GLN A 175 8.09 -2.54 5.65
N ILE A 176 7.06 -2.45 4.80
CA ILE A 176 6.16 -3.56 4.47
C ILE A 176 6.24 -3.97 3.00
N TYR A 177 6.92 -3.16 2.17
CA TYR A 177 7.28 -3.52 0.81
C TYR A 177 8.63 -4.23 0.76
N THR A 178 8.69 -5.28 -0.04
CA THR A 178 9.92 -5.96 -0.49
C THR A 178 9.73 -6.36 -1.95
N PRO A 179 10.80 -6.65 -2.72
CA PRO A 179 10.67 -7.10 -4.10
C PRO A 179 9.74 -8.32 -4.27
N ASP A 180 9.71 -9.24 -3.29
CA ASP A 180 8.83 -10.41 -3.30
C ASP A 180 7.33 -10.05 -3.28
N CYS A 181 6.98 -8.83 -2.87
CA CYS A 181 5.59 -8.36 -2.88
C CYS A 181 4.99 -8.33 -4.29
N GLN A 182 5.80 -8.20 -5.34
CA GLN A 182 5.32 -8.26 -6.73
C GLN A 182 4.59 -9.57 -7.03
N ASN A 183 4.86 -10.65 -6.26
CA ASN A 183 4.16 -11.92 -6.38
C ASN A 183 2.69 -11.85 -5.94
N ILE A 184 2.22 -10.79 -5.29
CA ILE A 184 0.80 -10.66 -4.87
C ILE A 184 -0.17 -10.66 -6.07
N PHE A 185 0.33 -10.28 -7.25
CA PHE A 185 -0.42 -10.32 -8.51
C PHE A 185 -0.45 -11.71 -9.15
N THR A 186 0.38 -12.64 -8.67
CA THR A 186 0.31 -14.02 -9.14
C THR A 186 -0.96 -14.67 -8.60
N VAL A 187 -1.73 -15.25 -9.50
CA VAL A 187 -2.79 -16.17 -9.09
C VAL A 187 -2.06 -17.43 -8.60
N ASN A 188 -2.23 -17.78 -7.32
CA ASN A 188 -1.82 -19.10 -6.84
C ASN A 188 -2.63 -20.15 -7.62
N THR A 189 -2.11 -20.65 -8.73
CA THR A 189 -2.65 -21.81 -9.46
C THR A 189 -2.54 -23.11 -8.64
N THR A 190 -2.01 -23.04 -7.42
CA THR A 190 -1.75 -24.19 -6.55
C THR A 190 -2.93 -24.59 -5.65
N SER A 191 -4.12 -23.99 -5.81
CA SER A 191 -5.38 -24.52 -5.26
C SER A 191 -6.27 -25.22 -6.30
N THR A 192 -5.69 -25.68 -7.42
CA THR A 192 -6.26 -26.78 -8.21
C THR A 192 -5.34 -27.98 -8.13
N THR A 193 -5.48 -28.78 -7.08
CA THR A 193 -5.25 -30.22 -7.27
C THR A 193 -6.25 -30.65 -8.33
N PRO A 194 -5.84 -31.11 -9.52
CA PRO A 194 -6.74 -31.88 -10.35
C PRO A 194 -6.89 -33.21 -9.60
N LEU A 195 -7.97 -33.39 -8.84
CA LEU A 195 -8.51 -34.73 -8.62
C LEU A 195 -9.15 -35.22 -9.91
N TYR A 196 -8.36 -35.25 -10.98
CA TYR A 196 -8.52 -36.17 -12.07
C TYR A 196 -7.36 -37.16 -11.99
N LYS A 197 -7.43 -38.02 -10.98
CA LYS A 197 -6.96 -39.37 -11.21
C LYS A 197 -8.07 -40.04 -12.00
N THR A 198 -7.96 -40.04 -13.33
CA THR A 198 -8.72 -41.01 -14.11
C THR A 198 -8.41 -42.38 -13.54
N ARG A 199 -9.35 -42.92 -12.79
CA ARG A 199 -9.46 -44.35 -12.65
C ARG A 199 -9.85 -44.82 -14.05
N SER A 200 -8.86 -45.27 -14.81
CA SER A 200 -9.10 -46.10 -15.98
C SER A 200 -10.02 -47.23 -15.53
N ARG A 201 -11.32 -47.07 -15.78
CA ARG A 201 -12.26 -48.17 -15.75
C ARG A 201 -11.85 -49.02 -16.94
N LYS A 202 -10.94 -49.98 -16.71
CA LYS A 202 -10.87 -51.16 -17.56
C LYS A 202 -12.30 -51.67 -17.65
N SER A 203 -12.86 -51.53 -18.84
CA SER A 203 -14.18 -52.02 -19.20
C SER A 203 -14.27 -53.48 -18.75
N LEU A 204 -15.34 -53.83 -18.04
CA LEU A 204 -15.64 -55.20 -17.60
C LEU A 204 -15.68 -56.19 -18.78
N TRP A 205 -15.80 -55.68 -20.02
CA TRP A 205 -15.70 -56.46 -21.24
C TRP A 205 -14.28 -56.99 -21.52
N GLN A 206 -13.21 -56.26 -21.17
CA GLN A 206 -11.84 -56.72 -21.42
C GLN A 206 -11.41 -57.86 -20.48
N THR A 207 -11.95 -57.92 -19.26
CA THR A 207 -11.68 -59.02 -18.32
C THR A 207 -12.44 -60.30 -18.69
N LEU A 208 -13.61 -60.19 -19.33
CA LEU A 208 -14.39 -61.35 -19.79
C LEU A 208 -13.79 -62.00 -21.05
N VAL A 209 -13.21 -61.23 -21.98
CA VAL A 209 -12.60 -61.78 -23.21
C VAL A 209 -11.38 -62.66 -22.89
N SER A 210 -10.56 -62.33 -21.88
CA SER A 210 -9.44 -63.20 -21.45
C SER A 210 -9.89 -64.45 -20.67
N ALA A 211 -11.01 -64.38 -19.94
CA ALA A 211 -11.53 -65.53 -19.18
C ALA A 211 -12.16 -66.60 -20.09
N VAL A 212 -12.79 -66.19 -21.20
CA VAL A 212 -13.33 -67.13 -22.19
C VAL A 212 -12.22 -67.79 -23.03
N ALA A 213 -11.19 -67.05 -23.43
CA ALA A 213 -10.08 -67.60 -24.21
C ALA A 213 -9.26 -68.66 -23.44
N THR A 214 -9.13 -68.52 -22.12
CA THR A 214 -8.40 -69.49 -21.28
C THR A 214 -9.19 -70.78 -21.01
N THR A 215 -10.53 -70.71 -21.09
CA THR A 215 -11.41 -71.87 -20.88
C THR A 215 -11.49 -72.75 -22.13
N ILE A 216 -11.45 -72.15 -23.33
CA ILE A 216 -11.46 -72.91 -24.60
C ILE A 216 -10.12 -73.65 -24.81
N HIS A 217 -8.98 -73.09 -24.40
CA HIS A 217 -7.70 -73.77 -24.57
C HIS A 217 -7.50 -74.96 -23.63
N LYS A 218 -8.09 -74.92 -22.41
CA LYS A 218 -8.05 -76.05 -21.46
C LYS A 218 -9.06 -77.14 -21.78
N GLY A 219 -10.19 -76.83 -22.42
CA GLY A 219 -11.17 -77.81 -22.89
C GLY A 219 -10.73 -78.63 -24.10
N LEU A 220 -9.86 -78.11 -24.97
CA LEU A 220 -9.36 -78.84 -26.15
C LEU A 220 -8.22 -79.83 -25.84
N SER A 221 -7.71 -79.86 -24.61
CA SER A 221 -6.69 -80.84 -24.17
C SER A 221 -7.26 -82.14 -23.61
N TRP A 222 -8.59 -82.24 -23.44
CA TRP A 222 -9.29 -83.40 -22.87
C TRP A 222 -9.99 -84.30 -23.92
N LEU A 223 -9.79 -84.06 -25.23
CA LEU A 223 -10.35 -84.87 -26.32
C LEU A 223 -9.28 -85.52 -27.22
N LYS A 224 -8.01 -85.59 -26.77
CA LYS A 224 -6.93 -86.33 -27.44
C LYS A 224 -6.11 -87.16 -26.44
N GLY A 225 -6.83 -87.92 -25.61
CA GLY A 225 -6.31 -89.00 -24.77
C GLY A 225 -7.35 -90.11 -24.70
#